data_AF-A0A091S6D3-F1
#
_entry.id   AF-A0A091S6D3-F1
#
_cell.length_a   1.000
_cell.length_b   1.000
_cell.length_c   1.000
_cell.angle_alpha   90.00
_cell.angle_beta   90.00
_cell.angle_gamma   90.00
#
_symmetry.space_group_name_H-M   'P 1'
#
loop_
_entity.id
_entity.type
_entity.pdbx_description
1 polymer ?
#
loop_
_entity_poly.entity_id
_entity_poly.type
_entity_poly.pdbx_seq_one_letter_code
_entity_poly.pdbx_strand_id
1 'polypeptide(L)'
;DVEAEETTGEVIKNSDLSTLYMLQIVSKAIDISLAKELKNLLFGSSLCCFSEEWKIQNFTFNNIPQLKYGIVQKKGGPCGVLAAVQACVLQRLIFADSNRNKDIRCLQPSEVHRTKCLTMAIADILWRAGGNEKAIVALPSGRQQFIPIGKYKADGILETLILHSATRYEDLVVFLQQNIHQFETGPCGCILLTVSVILSRSINL
;
A
#
# COMPACT_ATOMS: atom_id res chain seq x y z
N ASP A 1 40.76 -43.45 33.39
CA ASP A 1 40.09 -42.26 33.96
C ASP A 1 40.79 -41.00 33.50
N VAL A 2 40.29 -40.08 32.69
CA VAL A 2 39.02 -39.89 31.96
C VAL A 2 39.35 -38.90 30.83
N GLU A 3 38.88 -39.24 29.64
CA GLU A 3 38.43 -38.43 28.48
C GLU A 3 39.22 -37.22 27.94
N ALA A 4 39.38 -37.27 26.61
CA ALA A 4 39.78 -36.17 25.73
C ALA A 4 38.59 -35.23 25.49
N GLU A 5 38.80 -33.92 25.70
CA GLU A 5 37.86 -32.88 25.27
C GLU A 5 38.09 -32.55 23.79
N GLU A 6 37.19 -33.06 22.95
CA GLU A 6 37.07 -32.73 21.54
C GLU A 6 36.29 -31.40 21.43
N THR A 7 36.94 -30.34 20.91
CA THR A 7 36.32 -29.04 20.66
C THR A 7 35.54 -29.08 19.35
N THR A 8 34.27 -29.49 19.40
CA THR A 8 33.34 -29.31 18.28
C THR A 8 32.73 -27.91 18.33
N GLY A 9 33.29 -26.99 17.55
CA GLY A 9 32.66 -25.71 17.23
C GLY A 9 31.40 -25.98 16.40
N GLU A 10 30.23 -25.89 17.03
CA GLU A 10 28.95 -25.95 16.33
C GLU A 10 28.81 -24.74 15.39
N VAL A 11 28.82 -25.05 14.10
CA VAL A 11 28.43 -24.15 13.03
C VAL A 11 26.98 -23.74 13.28
N ILE A 12 26.79 -22.48 13.71
CA ILE A 12 25.49 -21.82 13.72
C ILE A 12 25.01 -21.76 12.27
N LYS A 13 24.22 -22.76 11.87
CA LYS A 13 23.43 -22.72 10.65
C LYS A 13 22.43 -21.58 10.83
N ASN A 14 22.73 -20.43 10.23
CA ASN A 14 21.74 -19.43 9.89
C ASN A 14 20.71 -20.12 9.00
N SER A 15 19.63 -20.65 9.61
CA SER A 15 18.49 -21.17 8.86
C SER A 15 17.81 -19.97 8.23
N ASP A 16 18.20 -19.74 6.98
CA ASP A 16 17.56 -18.91 6.00
C ASP A 16 16.05 -18.79 6.27
N LEU A 17 15.59 -17.61 6.66
CA LEU A 17 14.17 -17.24 6.82
C LEU A 17 13.47 -17.17 5.44
N SER A 18 13.97 -17.95 4.49
CA SER A 18 13.45 -18.24 3.16
C SER A 18 12.60 -19.52 3.20
N THR A 19 11.97 -19.82 4.35
CA THR A 19 10.82 -20.76 4.35
C THR A 19 9.66 -20.02 3.68
N LEU A 20 9.68 -20.11 2.35
CA LEU A 20 8.85 -19.42 1.38
C LEU A 20 7.36 -19.61 1.68
N TYR A 21 6.73 -18.58 2.26
CA TYR A 21 5.36 -18.28 1.84
C TYR A 21 5.46 -17.81 0.39
N MET A 22 5.22 -18.72 -0.55
CA MET A 22 4.90 -18.33 -1.92
C MET A 22 3.57 -17.59 -1.87
N LEU A 23 3.65 -16.26 -1.71
CA LEU A 23 2.49 -15.38 -1.78
C LEU A 23 1.74 -15.67 -3.08
N GLN A 24 0.45 -15.92 -3.01
CA GLN A 24 -0.38 -16.17 -4.19
C GLN A 24 -0.75 -14.84 -4.85
N ILE A 25 0.28 -14.11 -5.29
CA ILE A 25 0.16 -12.80 -5.93
C ILE A 25 0.42 -12.95 -7.43
N VAL A 26 -0.62 -12.70 -8.24
CA VAL A 26 -0.49 -12.69 -9.70
C VAL A 26 -0.21 -11.27 -10.17
N SER A 27 0.90 -11.07 -10.85
CA SER A 27 1.34 -9.74 -11.30
C SER A 27 1.17 -9.58 -12.80
N LYS A 28 0.63 -8.45 -13.25
CA LYS A 28 0.55 -8.10 -14.67
C LYS A 28 0.86 -6.62 -14.90
N ALA A 29 1.52 -6.31 -16.00
CA ALA A 29 1.67 -4.93 -16.43
C ALA A 29 0.31 -4.34 -16.82
N ILE A 30 0.09 -3.06 -16.51
CA ILE A 30 -1.06 -2.32 -17.05
C ILE A 30 -0.88 -2.09 -18.55
N ASP A 31 -1.98 -2.14 -19.31
CA ASP A 31 -2.00 -1.81 -20.73
C ASP A 31 -2.64 -0.43 -20.98
N ILE A 32 -2.49 0.07 -22.21
CA ILE A 32 -3.02 1.37 -22.61
C ILE A 32 -4.55 1.44 -22.60
N SER A 33 -5.25 0.32 -22.79
CA SER A 33 -6.73 0.29 -22.78
C SER A 33 -7.22 0.56 -21.37
N LEU A 34 -6.70 -0.20 -20.40
CA LEU A 34 -7.04 -0.07 -19.00
C LEU A 34 -6.63 1.30 -18.45
N ALA A 35 -5.48 1.85 -18.87
CA ALA A 35 -5.06 3.19 -18.49
C ALA A 35 -6.02 4.29 -19.03
N LYS A 36 -6.56 4.12 -20.25
CA LYS A 36 -7.58 5.03 -20.80
C LYS A 36 -8.89 4.94 -20.03
N GLU A 37 -9.35 3.73 -19.72
CA GLU A 37 -10.56 3.51 -18.92
C GLU A 37 -10.45 4.13 -17.53
N LEU A 38 -9.31 3.93 -16.84
CA LEU A 38 -9.00 4.58 -15.57
C LEU A 38 -9.10 6.10 -15.67
N LYS A 39 -8.48 6.71 -16.68
CA LYS A 39 -8.52 8.16 -16.86
C LYS A 39 -9.92 8.68 -17.20
N ASN A 40 -10.67 7.95 -18.02
CA ASN A 40 -12.06 8.30 -18.33
C ASN A 40 -12.93 8.22 -17.06
N LEU A 41 -12.74 7.21 -16.22
CA LEU A 41 -13.47 7.09 -14.96
C LEU A 41 -13.10 8.21 -13.97
N LEU A 42 -11.81 8.51 -13.84
CA LEU A 42 -11.30 9.49 -12.87
C LEU A 42 -11.56 10.94 -13.29
N PHE A 43 -11.46 11.24 -14.58
CA PHE A 43 -11.39 12.61 -15.09
C PHE A 43 -12.41 12.92 -16.19
N GLY A 44 -13.18 11.92 -16.66
CA GLY A 44 -14.05 12.05 -17.83
C GLY A 44 -13.30 12.07 -19.17
N SER A 45 -11.96 11.95 -19.18
CA SER A 45 -11.15 11.99 -20.40
C SER A 45 -9.77 11.36 -20.21
N SER A 46 -9.33 10.56 -21.19
CA SER A 46 -7.97 10.02 -21.29
C SER A 46 -6.88 11.07 -21.59
N LEU A 47 -7.28 12.33 -21.82
CA LEU A 47 -6.38 13.47 -22.03
C LEU A 47 -6.12 14.26 -20.75
N CYS A 48 -6.75 13.89 -19.63
CA CYS A 48 -6.57 14.51 -18.32
C CYS A 48 -5.60 13.69 -17.45
N CYS A 49 -4.99 14.36 -16.48
CA CYS A 49 -3.99 13.78 -15.57
C CYS A 49 -4.23 14.27 -14.14
N PHE A 50 -3.66 13.55 -13.16
CA PHE A 50 -3.61 14.01 -11.78
C PHE A 50 -2.88 15.35 -11.66
N SER A 51 -3.37 16.23 -10.78
CA SER A 51 -2.71 17.48 -10.45
C SER A 51 -1.46 17.26 -9.61
N GLU A 52 -0.59 18.27 -9.52
CA GLU A 52 0.66 18.17 -8.75
C GLU A 52 0.42 17.87 -7.27
N GLU A 53 -0.67 18.39 -6.69
CA GLU A 53 -1.06 18.12 -5.30
C GLU A 53 -1.28 16.63 -5.04
N TRP A 54 -1.84 15.90 -6.02
CA TRP A 54 -2.00 14.45 -5.93
C TRP A 54 -0.67 13.71 -6.08
N LYS A 55 0.21 14.18 -6.99
CA LYS A 55 1.50 13.53 -7.25
C LYS A 55 2.44 13.60 -6.05
N ILE A 56 2.43 14.72 -5.34
CA ILE A 56 3.28 14.89 -4.15
C ILE A 56 2.70 14.21 -2.91
N GLN A 57 1.43 13.78 -2.90
CA GLN A 57 0.78 13.28 -1.70
C GLN A 57 0.99 11.77 -1.49
N ASN A 58 1.38 11.42 -0.27
CA ASN A 58 1.57 10.07 0.26
C ASN A 58 0.92 9.98 1.66
N PHE A 59 1.14 8.88 2.38
CA PHE A 59 0.57 8.69 3.72
C PHE A 59 1.58 8.90 4.86
N THR A 60 2.57 9.78 4.67
CA THR A 60 3.58 10.05 5.69
C THR A 60 2.92 10.63 6.94
N PHE A 61 3.24 10.07 8.10
CA PHE A 61 2.73 10.54 9.38
C PHE A 61 3.47 11.76 9.91
N ASN A 62 2.78 12.53 10.75
CA ASN A 62 3.36 13.66 11.45
C ASN A 62 4.34 13.17 12.54
N ASN A 63 5.40 13.92 12.80
CA ASN A 63 6.36 13.62 13.87
C ASN A 63 6.18 14.49 15.12
N ILE A 64 5.27 15.47 15.09
CA ILE A 64 4.88 16.27 16.26
C ILE A 64 4.25 15.34 17.31
N PRO A 65 4.75 15.29 18.56
CA PRO A 65 4.37 14.28 19.56
C PRO A 65 2.88 14.05 19.74
N GLN A 66 2.07 15.10 19.78
CA GLN A 66 0.62 15.02 19.99
C GLN A 66 -0.18 14.73 18.71
N LEU A 67 0.48 14.67 17.56
CA LEU A 67 -0.14 14.47 16.24
C LEU A 67 0.44 13.25 15.52
N LYS A 68 1.22 12.39 16.19
CA LYS A 68 1.93 11.26 15.58
C LYS A 68 1.03 10.24 14.87
N TYR A 69 -0.25 10.21 15.24
CA TYR A 69 -1.28 9.39 14.61
C TYR A 69 -1.82 9.96 13.29
N GLY A 70 -1.57 11.25 13.02
CA GLY A 70 -2.12 11.98 11.89
C GLY A 70 -1.24 11.91 10.65
N ILE A 71 -1.85 11.61 9.51
CA ILE A 71 -1.23 11.71 8.19
C ILE A 71 -1.10 13.19 7.79
N VAL A 72 0.05 13.57 7.23
CA VAL A 72 0.32 14.94 6.80
C VAL A 72 -0.32 15.20 5.43
N GLN A 73 -1.26 16.13 5.37
CA GLN A 73 -1.73 16.70 4.10
C GLN A 73 -0.76 17.79 3.63
N LYS A 74 -0.15 17.62 2.46
CA LYS A 74 0.81 18.58 1.91
C LYS A 74 0.10 19.77 1.26
N LYS A 75 -0.94 19.50 0.45
CA LYS A 75 -1.78 20.48 -0.23
C LYS A 75 -3.23 19.98 -0.36
N GLY A 76 -4.16 20.87 -0.69
CA GLY A 76 -5.55 20.50 -1.00
C GLY A 76 -5.66 19.67 -2.29
N GLY A 77 -6.72 18.88 -2.43
CA GLY A 77 -6.93 18.01 -3.60
C GLY A 77 -7.22 16.55 -3.20
N PRO A 78 -6.21 15.79 -2.71
CA PRO A 78 -6.39 14.40 -2.30
C PRO A 78 -6.98 14.20 -0.88
N CYS A 79 -7.48 15.26 -0.24
CA CYS A 79 -7.91 15.25 1.17
C CYS A 79 -9.02 14.23 1.48
N GLY A 80 -9.91 13.95 0.53
CA GLY A 80 -10.94 12.91 0.69
C GLY A 80 -10.35 11.51 0.88
N VAL A 81 -9.32 11.17 0.11
CA VAL A 81 -8.59 9.90 0.24
C VAL A 81 -7.85 9.85 1.57
N LEU A 82 -7.18 10.95 1.96
CA LEU A 82 -6.48 11.05 3.23
C LEU A 82 -7.42 10.84 4.42
N ALA A 83 -8.59 11.49 4.42
CA ALA A 83 -9.57 11.36 5.49
C ALA A 83 -10.09 9.92 5.62
N ALA A 84 -10.39 9.25 4.50
CA ALA A 84 -10.85 7.86 4.51
C ALA A 84 -9.79 6.89 5.07
N VAL A 85 -8.53 7.06 4.67
CA VAL A 85 -7.41 6.25 5.18
C VAL A 85 -7.15 6.56 6.65
N GLN A 86 -7.13 7.83 7.04
CA GLN A 86 -6.94 8.27 8.42
C GLN A 86 -8.00 7.66 9.35
N ALA A 87 -9.26 7.60 8.93
CA ALA A 87 -10.33 6.96 9.70
C ALA A 87 -10.06 5.46 9.92
N CYS A 88 -9.61 4.73 8.90
CA CYS A 88 -9.26 3.32 9.02
C CYS A 88 -8.02 3.11 9.90
N VAL A 89 -7.02 3.98 9.82
CA VAL A 89 -5.84 3.95 10.70
C VAL A 89 -6.24 4.19 12.15
N LEU A 90 -7.07 5.20 12.42
CA LEU A 90 -7.58 5.47 13.77
C LEU A 90 -8.40 4.30 14.31
N GLN A 91 -9.22 3.66 13.47
CA GLN A 91 -9.95 2.46 13.87
C GLN A 91 -8.99 1.36 14.33
N ARG A 92 -7.89 1.14 13.60
CA ARG A 92 -6.86 0.17 14.00
C ARG A 92 -6.13 0.59 15.28
N LEU A 93 -5.75 1.85 15.43
CA LEU A 93 -5.07 2.35 16.63
C LEU A 93 -5.94 2.25 17.90
N ILE A 94 -7.23 2.55 17.78
CA ILE A 94 -8.15 2.68 18.92
C ILE A 94 -8.78 1.35 19.29
N PHE A 95 -9.07 0.45 18.34
CA PHE A 95 -9.92 -0.71 18.58
C PHE A 95 -9.26 -2.08 18.31
N ALA A 96 -8.06 -2.14 17.71
CA ALA A 96 -7.46 -3.43 17.37
C ALA A 96 -6.93 -4.23 18.56
N ASP A 97 -6.72 -3.58 19.71
CA ASP A 97 -6.08 -4.19 20.88
C ASP A 97 -6.99 -4.03 22.10
N SER A 98 -7.89 -4.99 22.31
CA SER A 98 -8.95 -4.95 23.33
C SER A 98 -8.44 -4.69 24.75
N ASN A 99 -7.18 -5.01 25.02
CA ASN A 99 -6.51 -4.78 26.31
C ASN A 99 -5.90 -3.37 26.47
N ARG A 100 -5.73 -2.59 25.39
CA ARG A 100 -5.18 -1.22 25.41
C ARG A 100 -6.24 -0.11 25.33
N ASN A 101 -7.51 -0.47 25.13
CA ASN A 101 -8.64 0.43 24.84
C ASN A 101 -9.01 1.45 25.94
N LYS A 102 -8.17 1.66 26.96
CA LYS A 102 -8.45 2.58 28.08
C LYS A 102 -7.44 3.71 28.23
N ASP A 103 -6.44 3.80 27.35
CA ASP A 103 -5.34 4.75 27.52
C ASP A 103 -5.19 5.70 26.33
N ILE A 104 -5.10 7.00 26.62
CA ILE A 104 -4.83 8.08 25.66
C ILE A 104 -3.52 7.81 24.86
N ARG A 105 -2.64 6.96 25.40
CA ARG A 105 -1.43 6.46 24.71
C ARG A 105 -1.70 5.77 23.37
N CYS A 106 -2.92 5.31 23.07
CA CYS A 106 -3.24 4.73 21.75
C CYS A 106 -3.10 5.76 20.59
N LEU A 107 -3.23 7.05 20.89
CA LEU A 107 -2.97 8.15 19.94
C LEU A 107 -1.53 8.69 20.04
N GLN A 108 -0.62 7.97 20.69
CA GLN A 108 0.81 8.26 20.65
C GLN A 108 1.58 7.05 20.11
N PRO A 109 1.28 6.59 18.89
CA PRO A 109 1.90 5.40 18.33
C PRO A 109 3.40 5.60 18.09
N SER A 110 4.17 4.53 18.24
CA SER A 110 5.53 4.47 17.68
C SER A 110 5.47 4.43 16.15
N GLU A 111 6.60 4.71 15.50
CA GLU A 111 6.70 4.66 14.03
C GLU A 111 6.35 3.28 13.46
N VAL A 112 6.89 2.22 14.07
CA VAL A 112 6.57 0.84 13.69
C VAL A 112 5.07 0.55 13.84
N HIS A 113 4.44 1.07 14.90
CA HIS A 113 3.02 0.83 15.15
C HIS A 113 2.12 1.55 14.14
N ARG A 114 2.39 2.83 13.82
CA ARG A 114 1.61 3.58 12.83
C ARG A 114 1.76 3.01 11.41
N THR A 115 2.97 2.60 11.01
CA THR A 115 3.19 1.91 9.73
C THR A 115 2.44 0.58 9.65
N LYS A 116 2.42 -0.20 10.74
CA LYS A 116 1.60 -1.42 10.83
C LYS A 116 0.10 -1.09 10.69
N CYS A 117 -0.39 -0.08 11.40
CA CYS A 117 -1.80 0.33 11.31
C CYS A 117 -2.17 0.83 9.91
N LEU A 118 -1.29 1.58 9.24
CA LEU A 118 -1.47 1.99 7.84
C LEU A 118 -1.55 0.79 6.91
N THR A 119 -0.64 -0.17 7.07
CA THR A 119 -0.62 -1.41 6.28
C THR A 119 -1.94 -2.17 6.40
N MET A 120 -2.40 -2.37 7.63
CA MET A 120 -3.69 -3.05 7.89
C MET A 120 -4.87 -2.25 7.35
N ALA A 121 -4.86 -0.92 7.50
CA ALA A 121 -5.92 -0.04 6.99
C ALA A 121 -6.02 -0.10 5.45
N ILE A 122 -4.88 -0.06 4.74
CA ILE A 122 -4.84 -0.20 3.28
C ILE A 122 -5.35 -1.59 2.87
N ALA A 123 -4.91 -2.66 3.56
CA ALA A 123 -5.38 -4.02 3.30
C ALA A 123 -6.91 -4.10 3.44
N ASP A 124 -7.48 -3.57 4.51
CA ASP A 124 -8.93 -3.56 4.73
C ASP A 124 -9.70 -2.78 3.68
N ILE A 125 -9.17 -1.62 3.27
CA ILE A 125 -9.79 -0.78 2.25
C ILE A 125 -9.85 -1.55 0.92
N LEU A 126 -8.72 -2.12 0.48
CA LEU A 126 -8.63 -2.84 -0.77
C LEU A 126 -9.46 -4.13 -0.77
N TRP A 127 -9.41 -4.89 0.32
CA TRP A 127 -10.16 -6.13 0.47
C TRP A 127 -11.67 -5.88 0.42
N ARG A 128 -12.15 -4.86 1.16
CA ARG A 128 -13.56 -4.45 1.10
C ARG A 128 -13.96 -3.97 -0.30
N ALA A 129 -13.10 -3.21 -0.97
CA ALA A 129 -13.37 -2.74 -2.33
C ALA A 129 -13.54 -3.91 -3.31
N GLY A 130 -12.76 -4.98 -3.16
CA GLY A 130 -12.90 -6.21 -3.95
C GLY A 130 -13.89 -7.23 -3.39
N GLY A 131 -14.88 -6.79 -2.59
CA GLY A 131 -15.97 -7.66 -2.13
C GLY A 131 -15.59 -8.69 -1.06
N ASN A 132 -14.45 -8.49 -0.39
CA ASN A 132 -13.84 -9.44 0.55
C ASN A 132 -13.38 -10.76 -0.08
N GLU A 133 -13.11 -10.77 -1.38
CA GLU A 133 -12.66 -11.95 -2.12
C GLU A 133 -11.32 -11.72 -2.83
N LYS A 134 -11.03 -10.48 -3.20
CA LYS A 134 -9.81 -10.12 -3.93
C LYS A 134 -9.37 -8.69 -3.64
N ALA A 135 -8.13 -8.39 -4.00
CA ALA A 135 -7.61 -7.03 -4.04
C ALA A 135 -6.59 -6.89 -5.18
N ILE A 136 -6.52 -5.69 -5.75
CA ILE A 136 -5.47 -5.28 -6.67
C ILE A 136 -4.61 -4.22 -5.98
N VAL A 137 -3.30 -4.42 -5.95
CA VAL A 137 -2.31 -3.42 -5.52
C VAL A 137 -1.55 -2.94 -6.75
N ALA A 138 -1.68 -1.66 -7.08
CA ALA A 138 -0.97 -1.02 -8.18
C ALA A 138 0.31 -0.37 -7.66
N LEU A 139 1.48 -0.82 -8.15
CA LEU A 139 2.78 -0.30 -7.74
C LEU A 139 3.60 0.17 -8.95
N PRO A 140 4.37 1.25 -8.83
CA PRO A 140 5.24 1.70 -9.91
C PRO A 140 6.43 0.75 -10.07
N SER A 141 6.76 0.40 -11.31
CA SER A 141 7.96 -0.39 -11.64
C SER A 141 9.19 0.45 -11.98
N GLY A 142 9.05 1.77 -12.03
CA GLY A 142 10.10 2.69 -12.50
C GLY A 142 10.37 2.64 -14.01
N ARG A 143 9.68 1.78 -14.77
CA ARG A 143 9.80 1.66 -16.23
C ARG A 143 8.44 1.73 -16.90
N GLN A 144 8.41 2.25 -18.12
CA GLN A 144 7.18 2.34 -18.91
C GLN A 144 6.72 0.94 -19.37
N GLN A 145 5.46 0.60 -19.13
CA GLN A 145 4.82 -0.68 -19.45
C GLN A 145 4.17 -0.71 -20.83
N PHE A 146 3.81 0.45 -21.37
CA PHE A 146 3.24 0.60 -22.71
C PHE A 146 3.67 1.94 -23.31
N ILE A 147 3.53 2.14 -24.62
CA ILE A 147 3.85 3.42 -25.28
C ILE A 147 2.60 4.30 -25.33
N PRO A 148 2.62 5.53 -24.76
CA PRO A 148 1.53 6.51 -24.88
C PRO A 148 1.25 6.87 -26.35
N ILE A 149 0.20 6.29 -26.94
CA ILE A 149 -0.20 6.54 -28.32
C ILE A 149 -1.69 6.91 -28.46
N GLY A 150 -2.00 7.69 -29.49
CA GLY A 150 -3.36 8.12 -29.81
C GLY A 150 -3.91 9.14 -28.81
N LYS A 151 -5.21 9.06 -28.53
CA LYS A 151 -5.91 9.94 -27.56
C LYS A 151 -5.57 9.55 -26.12
N TYR A 152 -4.34 9.83 -25.69
CA TYR A 152 -3.86 9.56 -24.34
C TYR A 152 -2.79 10.57 -23.95
N LYS A 153 -2.97 11.29 -22.84
CA LYS A 153 -1.96 12.19 -22.28
C LYS A 153 -1.19 11.48 -21.19
N ALA A 154 0.13 11.36 -21.31
CA ALA A 154 0.94 10.70 -20.29
C ALA A 154 0.99 11.50 -18.98
N ASP A 155 0.98 10.82 -17.83
CA ASP A 155 1.21 11.43 -16.52
C ASP A 155 2.51 10.96 -15.82
N GLY A 156 3.17 9.95 -16.38
CA GLY A 156 4.39 9.36 -15.85
C GLY A 156 4.14 8.41 -14.69
N ILE A 157 2.88 8.12 -14.37
CA ILE A 157 2.46 7.31 -13.22
C ILE A 157 1.79 6.05 -13.75
N LEU A 158 0.65 6.20 -14.43
CA LEU A 158 -0.15 5.06 -14.89
C LEU A 158 0.65 4.20 -15.87
N GLU A 159 1.54 4.79 -16.67
CA GLU A 159 2.35 4.06 -17.64
C GLU A 159 3.38 3.15 -16.96
N THR A 160 3.63 3.30 -15.66
CA THR A 160 4.67 2.55 -14.95
C THR A 160 4.13 1.42 -14.08
N LEU A 161 2.81 1.27 -14.00
CA LEU A 161 2.19 0.40 -12.98
C LEU A 161 2.28 -1.09 -13.32
N ILE A 162 2.62 -1.88 -12.31
CA ILE A 162 2.37 -3.31 -12.25
C ILE A 162 1.19 -3.51 -11.29
N LEU A 163 0.25 -4.34 -11.71
CA LEU A 163 -0.97 -4.68 -10.99
C LEU A 163 -0.79 -6.05 -10.34
N HIS A 164 -0.82 -6.08 -9.01
CA HIS A 164 -0.63 -7.27 -8.20
C HIS A 164 -1.97 -7.73 -7.62
N SER A 165 -2.45 -8.89 -8.05
CA SER A 165 -3.72 -9.46 -7.63
C SER A 165 -3.52 -10.43 -6.47
N ALA A 166 -4.23 -10.20 -5.37
CA ALA A 166 -4.33 -11.10 -4.22
C ALA A 166 -5.75 -11.66 -4.12
N THR A 167 -5.91 -12.96 -3.87
CA THR A 167 -7.20 -13.62 -3.58
C THR A 167 -7.28 -14.15 -2.15
N ARG A 168 -6.29 -13.82 -1.33
CA ARG A 168 -6.24 -14.15 0.10
C ARG A 168 -5.84 -12.90 0.86
N TYR A 169 -6.53 -12.65 1.97
CA TYR A 169 -6.28 -11.47 2.79
C TYR A 169 -4.90 -11.53 3.44
N GLU A 170 -4.46 -12.71 3.87
CA GLU A 170 -3.16 -12.90 4.51
C GLU A 170 -2.01 -12.55 3.54
N ASP A 171 -2.12 -13.01 2.29
CA ASP A 171 -1.14 -12.73 1.25
C ASP A 171 -1.11 -11.23 0.89
N LEU A 172 -2.29 -10.58 0.84
CA LEU A 172 -2.40 -9.13 0.67
C LEU A 172 -1.67 -8.37 1.79
N VAL A 173 -1.87 -8.77 3.04
CA VAL A 173 -1.24 -8.12 4.19
C VAL A 173 0.28 -8.25 4.11
N VAL A 174 0.81 -9.45 3.86
CA VAL A 174 2.27 -9.66 3.75
C VAL A 174 2.84 -8.89 2.56
N PHE A 175 2.16 -8.91 1.41
CA PHE A 175 2.58 -8.16 0.23
C PHE A 175 2.62 -6.65 0.49
N LEU A 176 1.60 -6.10 1.17
CA LEU A 176 1.58 -4.70 1.55
C LEU A 176 2.65 -4.37 2.60
N GLN A 177 2.92 -5.24 3.58
CA GLN A 177 3.99 -5.04 4.56
C GLN A 177 5.36 -4.87 3.87
N GLN A 178 5.64 -5.67 2.84
CA GLN A 178 6.87 -5.58 2.06
C GLN A 178 6.96 -4.30 1.22
N ASN A 179 5.81 -3.75 0.79
CA ASN A 179 5.75 -2.64 -0.15
C ASN A 179 5.18 -1.34 0.44
N ILE A 180 4.94 -1.28 1.75
CA ILE A 180 4.21 -0.16 2.40
C ILE A 180 4.88 1.19 2.18
N HIS A 181 6.20 1.20 2.05
CA HIS A 181 6.99 2.39 1.77
C HIS A 181 6.54 3.12 0.49
N GLN A 182 6.03 2.40 -0.52
CA GLN A 182 5.49 3.00 -1.76
C GLN A 182 4.27 3.89 -1.48
N PHE A 183 3.47 3.55 -0.47
CA PHE A 183 2.29 4.31 -0.06
C PHE A 183 2.62 5.35 1.02
N GLU A 184 3.43 4.99 2.00
CA GLU A 184 3.71 5.84 3.17
C GLU A 184 4.64 7.00 2.83
N THR A 185 5.78 6.72 2.19
CA THR A 185 6.85 7.71 1.95
C THR A 185 7.16 7.93 0.48
N GLY A 186 6.82 6.97 -0.38
CA GLY A 186 6.98 7.03 -1.83
C GLY A 186 6.15 8.15 -2.48
N PRO A 187 6.44 8.48 -3.74
CA PRO A 187 5.65 9.45 -4.49
C PRO A 187 4.26 8.89 -4.79
N CYS A 188 3.28 9.78 -4.99
CA CYS A 188 1.97 9.41 -5.53
C CYS A 188 1.17 8.38 -4.68
N GLY A 189 1.45 8.19 -3.39
CA GLY A 189 0.79 7.18 -2.56
C GLY A 189 -0.75 7.25 -2.58
N CYS A 190 -1.34 8.46 -2.61
CA CYS A 190 -2.79 8.63 -2.77
C CYS A 190 -3.32 8.18 -4.13
N ILE A 191 -2.53 8.38 -5.20
CA ILE A 191 -2.87 7.95 -6.55
C ILE A 191 -2.81 6.41 -6.61
N LEU A 192 -1.72 5.81 -6.11
CA LEU A 192 -1.54 4.36 -6.07
C LEU A 192 -2.70 3.68 -5.35
N LEU A 193 -3.11 4.20 -4.18
CA LEU A 193 -4.24 3.65 -3.44
C LEU A 193 -5.57 3.81 -4.20
N THR A 194 -5.83 4.99 -4.77
CA THR A 194 -7.06 5.24 -5.53
C THR A 194 -7.19 4.27 -6.72
N VAL A 195 -6.12 4.11 -7.50
CA VAL A 195 -6.09 3.17 -8.63
C VAL A 195 -6.27 1.73 -8.16
N SER A 196 -5.61 1.35 -7.06
CA SER A 196 -5.74 0.02 -6.44
C SER A 196 -7.19 -0.28 -6.01
N VAL A 197 -7.87 0.68 -5.38
CA VAL A 197 -9.28 0.55 -4.94
C VAL A 197 -10.21 0.34 -6.13
N ILE A 198 -10.09 1.19 -7.16
CA ILE A 198 -10.91 1.11 -8.38
C ILE A 198 -10.75 -0.28 -9.03
N LEU A 199 -9.50 -0.73 -9.21
CA LEU A 199 -9.21 -2.00 -9.84
C LEU A 199 -9.60 -3.22 -8.99
N SER A 200 -9.59 -3.09 -7.66
CA SER A 200 -10.09 -4.13 -6.75
C SER A 200 -11.58 -4.37 -6.94
N ARG A 201 -12.37 -3.29 -7.08
CA ARG A 201 -13.82 -3.36 -7.31
C ARG A 201 -14.16 -3.88 -8.70
N SER A 202 -13.38 -3.50 -9.73
CA SER A 202 -13.56 -3.70 -11.19
C SER A 202 -13.89 -2.38 -11.92
N ILE A 203 -13.39 -2.26 -13.15
CA ILE A 203 -13.69 -1.16 -14.10
C ILE A 203 -14.69 -1.59 -15.18
N ASN A 204 -15.04 -2.89 -15.25
CA ASN A 204 -16.17 -3.34 -16.04
C ASN A 204 -17.45 -2.70 -15.44
N LEU A 205 -17.90 -1.61 -16.04
CA LEU A 205 -19.16 -0.92 -15.78
C LEU A 205 -20.33 -1.75 -16.33
#